data_AF-H0SS30-F1
#
_entry.id   AF-H0SS30-F1
#
_cell.length_a   1.000
_cell.length_b   1.000
_cell.length_c   1.000
_cell.angle_alpha   90.00
_cell.angle_beta   90.00
_cell.angle_gamma   90.00
#
_symmetry.space_group_name_H-M   'P 1'
#
loop_
_entity.id
_entity.type
_entity.pdbx_description
1 polymer ?
#
loop_
_entity_poly.entity_id
_entity_poly.type
_entity_poly.pdbx_seq_one_letter_code
_entity_poly.pdbx_strand_id
1 'polypeptide(L)'
;MPASHVADLTFVRAADFVGGGVGSVPGMLMKTSEQARGTPLAGLAVKVTEGSFLVGFSDVQADRVRNEELLAGREWIDIPLVYTNERRGILAIGKGPTGDRVFADAFAAWDKAQRAQ
;
A
#
# COMPACT_ATOMS: atom_id res chain seq x y z
N MET A 1 -7.83 16.91 -5.98
CA MET A 1 -8.84 15.96 -5.47
C MET A 1 -8.20 15.25 -4.28
N PRO A 2 -8.90 15.12 -3.14
CA PRO A 2 -8.39 14.35 -2.01
C PRO A 2 -8.26 12.87 -2.39
N ALA A 3 -7.46 12.12 -1.64
CA ALA A 3 -7.40 10.66 -1.79
C ALA A 3 -8.63 10.01 -1.16
N SER A 4 -9.11 8.88 -1.70
CA SER A 4 -10.22 8.13 -1.09
C SER A 4 -9.80 7.51 0.24
N HIS A 5 -8.60 6.92 0.25
CA HIS A 5 -7.97 6.29 1.40
C HIS A 5 -6.46 6.52 1.31
N VAL A 6 -5.77 6.40 2.44
CA VAL A 6 -4.32 6.60 2.52
C VAL A 6 -3.65 5.42 3.20
N ALA A 7 -2.53 4.98 2.66
CA ALA A 7 -1.59 4.09 3.35
C ALA A 7 -0.34 4.88 3.77
N ASP A 8 0.00 4.80 5.06
CA ASP A 8 1.25 5.35 5.61
C ASP A 8 2.31 4.26 5.67
N LEU A 9 3.45 4.50 5.03
CA LEU A 9 4.56 3.58 4.92
C LEU A 9 5.79 4.21 5.58
N THR A 10 6.22 3.62 6.71
CA THR A 10 7.45 4.00 7.41
C THR A 10 8.47 2.87 7.36
N PHE A 11 9.63 3.13 6.77
CA PHE A 11 10.71 2.17 6.60
C PHE A 11 11.84 2.41 7.60
N VAL A 12 11.93 1.56 8.61
CA VAL A 12 13.06 1.50 9.54
C VAL A 12 14.05 0.47 9.03
N ARG A 13 15.30 0.90 8.79
CA ARG A 13 16.37 0.04 8.25
C ARG A 13 17.49 -0.08 9.27
N ALA A 14 18.25 -1.18 9.20
CA ALA A 14 19.49 -1.31 9.96
C ALA A 14 20.55 -0.33 9.42
N ALA A 15 21.45 0.13 10.30
CA ALA A 15 22.46 1.13 9.97
C ALA A 15 23.45 0.67 8.89
N ASP A 16 23.67 -0.64 8.77
CA ASP A 16 24.58 -1.31 7.84
C ASP A 16 23.89 -1.77 6.53
N PHE A 17 22.64 -1.37 6.29
CA PHE A 17 21.91 -1.78 5.10
C PHE A 17 22.54 -1.24 3.81
N VAL A 18 23.16 -2.14 3.03
CA VAL A 18 23.89 -1.86 1.79
C VAL A 18 23.05 -1.15 0.72
N GLY A 19 21.72 -1.26 0.77
CA GLY A 19 20.82 -0.56 -0.14
C GLY A 19 20.81 0.97 0.02
N GLY A 20 21.28 1.50 1.15
CA GLY A 20 21.03 2.89 1.49
C GLY A 20 19.54 3.14 1.73
N GLY A 21 19.12 4.41 1.61
CA GLY A 21 17.75 4.89 1.84
C GLY A 21 16.71 4.24 0.95
N VAL A 22 15.44 4.28 1.36
CA VAL A 22 14.33 4.16 0.39
C VAL A 22 14.22 5.53 -0.31
N GLY A 23 14.47 5.53 -1.61
CA GLY A 23 14.42 6.72 -2.47
C GLY A 23 12.98 7.03 -2.89
N SER A 24 12.27 6.02 -3.40
CA SER A 24 10.87 6.13 -3.80
C SER A 24 10.10 4.83 -3.64
N VAL A 25 8.78 4.97 -3.53
CA VAL A 25 7.80 3.89 -3.59
C VAL A 25 6.95 4.16 -4.83
N PRO A 26 6.94 3.30 -5.86
CA PRO A 26 6.12 3.52 -7.05
C PRO A 26 4.61 3.37 -6.80
N GLY A 27 4.21 2.60 -5.78
CA GLY A 27 2.82 2.32 -5.45
C GLY A 27 2.68 1.02 -4.67
N MET A 28 1.47 0.47 -4.64
CA MET A 28 1.14 -0.79 -3.97
C MET A 28 0.39 -1.72 -4.94
N LEU A 29 0.61 -3.02 -4.81
CA LEU A 29 -0.05 -4.04 -5.62
C LEU A 29 -0.69 -5.10 -4.72
N MET A 30 -1.80 -5.66 -5.18
CA MET A 30 -2.50 -6.75 -4.52
C MET A 30 -2.36 -8.05 -5.30
N LYS A 31 -2.19 -9.16 -4.59
CA LYS A 31 -1.88 -10.50 -5.15
C LYS A 31 -2.73 -11.60 -4.52
N THR A 32 -3.06 -12.61 -5.31
CA THR A 32 -3.79 -13.80 -4.84
C THR A 32 -2.90 -14.78 -4.08
N SER A 33 -1.60 -14.80 -4.36
CA SER A 33 -0.60 -15.63 -3.68
C SER A 33 0.77 -14.98 -3.78
N GLU A 34 1.73 -15.45 -2.99
CA GLU A 34 3.10 -14.90 -2.94
C GLU A 34 3.79 -14.85 -4.31
N GLN A 35 3.56 -15.87 -5.16
CA GLN A 35 4.19 -16.00 -6.48
C GLN A 35 3.37 -15.37 -7.60
N ALA A 36 2.11 -14.99 -7.33
CA ALA A 36 1.22 -14.45 -8.34
C ALA A 36 1.69 -13.07 -8.84
N ARG A 37 1.29 -12.73 -10.07
CA ARG A 37 1.48 -11.37 -10.57
C ARG A 37 0.56 -10.40 -9.81
N GLY A 38 1.13 -9.28 -9.35
CA GLY A 38 0.36 -8.25 -8.67
C GLY A 38 -0.50 -7.41 -9.60
N THR A 39 -1.67 -7.02 -9.10
CA THR A 39 -2.55 -6.01 -9.71
C THR A 39 -2.32 -4.68 -8.98
N PRO A 40 -1.91 -3.61 -9.67
CA PRO A 40 -1.66 -2.32 -9.02
C PRO A 40 -2.96 -1.70 -8.49
N LEU A 41 -2.85 -1.07 -7.32
CA LEU A 41 -3.88 -0.18 -6.81
C LEU A 41 -3.74 1.19 -7.51
N ALA A 42 -4.87 1.78 -7.89
CA ALA A 42 -4.90 3.11 -8.47
C ALA A 42 -4.62 4.16 -7.39
N GLY A 43 -3.53 4.90 -7.52
CA GLY A 43 -3.12 5.89 -6.53
C GLY A 43 -1.77 6.52 -6.86
N LEU A 44 -1.36 7.45 -5.99
CA LEU A 44 -0.08 8.14 -6.08
C LEU A 44 0.67 7.97 -4.75
N ALA A 45 1.92 7.55 -4.84
CA ALA A 45 2.83 7.50 -3.71
C ALA A 45 3.76 8.71 -3.72
N VAL A 46 3.90 9.37 -2.56
CA VAL A 46 4.76 10.53 -2.37
C VAL A 46 5.67 10.30 -1.16
N LYS A 47 6.91 10.79 -1.27
CA LYS A 47 7.83 10.83 -0.14
C LYS A 47 7.51 12.05 0.72
N VAL A 48 7.24 11.84 2.01
CA VAL A 48 6.95 12.93 2.96
C VAL A 48 8.24 13.39 3.62
N THR A 49 8.98 12.45 4.21
CA THR A 49 10.31 12.67 4.80
C THR A 49 11.21 11.47 4.52
N GLU A 50 12.44 11.47 5.03
CA GLU A 50 13.29 10.29 4.93
C GLU A 50 12.63 9.08 5.59
N GLY A 51 12.50 7.99 4.84
CA GLY A 51 11.88 6.75 5.31
C GLY A 51 10.36 6.76 5.42
N SER A 52 9.68 7.90 5.25
CA SER A 52 8.21 8.00 5.35
C SER A 52 7.58 8.39 4.02
N PHE A 53 6.56 7.64 3.63
CA PHE A 53 5.83 7.77 2.37
C PHE A 53 4.34 7.67 2.62
N LEU A 54 3.57 8.46 1.88
CA LEU A 54 2.12 8.35 1.85
C LEU A 54 1.69 7.86 0.48
N VAL A 55 0.82 6.86 0.45
CA VAL A 55 0.15 6.41 -0.77
C VAL A 55 -1.31 6.85 -0.69
N GLY A 56 -1.67 7.86 -1.48
CA GLY A 56 -3.05 8.30 -1.63
C GLY A 56 -3.72 7.52 -2.74
N PHE A 57 -4.76 6.75 -2.41
CA PHE A 57 -5.54 6.01 -3.39
C PHE A 57 -6.52 6.94 -4.12
N SER A 58 -6.77 6.64 -5.40
CA SER A 58 -7.65 7.43 -6.28
C SER A 58 -9.05 7.54 -5.68
N ASP A 59 -9.63 8.74 -5.77
CA ASP A 59 -11.02 9.04 -5.38
C ASP A 59 -12.00 9.03 -6.57
N VAL A 60 -11.51 8.65 -7.76
CA VAL A 60 -12.39 8.34 -8.88
C VAL A 60 -13.20 7.11 -8.51
N GLN A 61 -14.54 7.21 -8.56
CA GLN A 61 -15.45 6.15 -8.09
C GLN A 61 -15.09 4.74 -8.62
N ALA A 62 -14.78 4.62 -9.91
CA ALA A 62 -14.41 3.34 -10.51
C ALA A 62 -13.09 2.77 -9.96
N ASP A 63 -12.09 3.62 -9.75
CA ASP A 63 -10.81 3.22 -9.16
C ASP A 63 -10.95 2.86 -7.69
N ARG A 64 -11.75 3.64 -6.96
CA ARG A 64 -12.02 3.42 -5.55
C ARG A 64 -12.68 2.06 -5.32
N VAL A 65 -13.78 1.76 -6.02
CA VAL A 65 -14.47 0.47 -5.92
C VAL A 65 -13.51 -0.68 -6.24
N ARG A 66 -12.75 -0.57 -7.34
CA ARG A 66 -11.77 -1.59 -7.71
C ARG A 66 -10.68 -1.77 -6.65
N ASN A 67 -10.17 -0.68 -6.08
CA ASN A 67 -9.15 -0.74 -5.04
C ASN A 67 -9.69 -1.43 -3.79
N GLU A 68 -10.91 -1.09 -3.35
CA GLU A 68 -11.58 -1.72 -2.22
C GLU A 68 -11.79 -3.23 -2.46
N GLU A 69 -12.23 -3.63 -3.65
CA GLU A 69 -12.36 -5.05 -4.03
C GLU A 69 -11.03 -5.80 -3.98
N LEU A 70 -9.94 -5.19 -4.49
CA LEU A 70 -8.60 -5.78 -4.43
C LEU A 70 -8.09 -5.86 -3.00
N LEU A 71 -8.30 -4.81 -2.20
CA LEU A 71 -7.92 -4.76 -0.79
C LEU A 71 -8.74 -5.72 0.06
N ALA A 72 -9.96 -6.07 -0.30
CA ALA A 72 -10.77 -7.06 0.42
C ALA A 72 -10.46 -8.49 -0.04
N GLY A 73 -10.35 -8.72 -1.36
CA GLY A 73 -10.34 -10.07 -1.94
C GLY A 73 -8.95 -10.68 -2.21
N ARG A 74 -7.85 -9.97 -1.93
CA ARG A 74 -6.48 -10.46 -2.18
C ARG A 74 -5.72 -10.64 -0.88
N GLU A 75 -4.93 -11.70 -0.79
CA GLU A 75 -4.24 -12.10 0.45
C GLU A 75 -2.85 -11.48 0.62
N TRP A 76 -2.24 -11.03 -0.48
CA TRP A 76 -0.86 -10.54 -0.50
C TRP A 76 -0.77 -9.10 -0.99
N ILE A 77 0.17 -8.36 -0.41
CA ILE A 77 0.48 -6.97 -0.74
C ILE A 77 1.95 -6.91 -1.17
N ASP A 78 2.21 -6.40 -2.36
CA ASP A 78 3.56 -6.07 -2.80
C ASP A 78 3.77 -4.55 -2.73
N ILE A 79 4.88 -4.14 -2.14
CA ILE A 79 5.35 -2.75 -2.09
C ILE A 79 6.71 -2.69 -2.77
N PRO A 80 6.78 -2.31 -4.06
CA PRO A 80 8.02 -2.08 -4.75
C PRO A 80 8.76 -0.87 -4.15
N LEU A 81 10.07 -0.99 -4.02
CA LEU A 81 10.95 0.04 -3.49
C LEU A 81 12.05 0.33 -4.49
N VAL A 82 12.39 1.61 -4.66
CA VAL A 82 13.64 2.03 -5.30
C VAL A 82 14.52 2.62 -4.21
N TYR A 83 15.66 2.01 -3.97
CA TYR A 83 16.62 2.49 -2.99
C TYR A 83 17.41 3.70 -3.53
N THR A 84 18.11 4.43 -2.65
CA THR A 84 18.91 5.61 -3.04
C THR A 84 20.11 5.25 -3.91
N ASN A 85 20.53 3.99 -3.93
CA ASN A 85 21.54 3.46 -4.85
C ASN A 85 20.93 2.88 -6.14
N GLU A 86 19.68 3.24 -6.45
CA GLU A 86 18.91 2.82 -7.63
C GLU A 86 18.56 1.32 -7.72
N ARG A 87 19.03 0.50 -6.77
CA ARG A 87 18.61 -0.90 -6.68
C ARG A 87 17.11 -0.96 -6.37
N ARG A 88 16.46 -1.98 -6.90
CA ARG A 88 15.04 -2.23 -6.71
C ARG A 88 14.82 -3.40 -5.78
N GLY A 89 13.84 -3.28 -4.90
CA GLY A 89 13.37 -4.33 -4.01
C GLY A 89 11.86 -4.42 -4.06
N ILE A 90 11.31 -5.52 -3.56
CA ILE A 90 9.88 -5.68 -3.32
C ILE A 90 9.73 -6.22 -1.90
N LEU A 91 8.87 -5.58 -1.10
CA LEU A 91 8.36 -6.18 0.12
C LEU A 91 7.05 -6.89 -0.22
N ALA A 92 7.02 -8.20 -0.05
CA ALA A 92 5.82 -9.01 -0.18
C ALA A 92 5.30 -9.35 1.22
N ILE A 93 4.06 -8.94 1.51
CA ILE A 93 3.44 -9.10 2.83
C ILE A 93 2.17 -9.92 2.64
N GLY A 94 2.12 -11.10 3.24
CA GLY A 94 0.88 -11.87 3.38
C GLY A 94 0.08 -11.32 4.56
N LYS A 95 -1.21 -11.03 4.34
CA LYS A 95 -2.11 -10.55 5.41
C LYS A 95 -2.25 -11.59 6.52
N GLY A 96 -2.53 -12.82 6.12
CA GLY A 96 -2.95 -13.89 7.02
C GLY A 96 -4.18 -13.51 7.86
N PRO A 97 -4.54 -14.35 8.84
CA PRO A 97 -5.77 -14.15 9.63
C PRO A 97 -5.81 -12.83 10.39
N THR A 98 -4.65 -12.33 10.84
CA THR A 98 -4.56 -11.04 11.55
C THR A 98 -4.75 -9.87 10.59
N GLY A 99 -4.11 -9.90 9.42
CA GLY A 99 -4.27 -8.87 8.41
C GLY A 99 -5.71 -8.79 7.90
N ASP A 100 -6.37 -9.93 7.68
CA ASP A 100 -7.76 -9.96 7.24
C ASP A 100 -8.70 -9.25 8.22
N ARG A 101 -8.48 -9.43 9.53
CA ARG A 101 -9.22 -8.70 10.57
C ARG A 101 -8.95 -7.21 10.52
N VAL A 102 -7.68 -6.81 10.42
CA VAL A 102 -7.30 -5.38 10.32
C VAL A 102 -7.95 -4.72 9.12
N PHE A 103 -7.96 -5.38 7.96
CA PHE A 103 -8.63 -4.86 6.77
C PHE A 103 -10.15 -4.81 6.95
N ALA A 104 -10.77 -5.83 7.53
CA ALA A 104 -12.20 -5.82 7.83
C ALA A 104 -12.60 -4.66 8.76
N ASP A 105 -11.82 -4.41 9.81
CA ASP A 105 -12.03 -3.29 10.73
C ASP A 105 -11.87 -1.94 10.02
N ALA A 106 -10.88 -1.81 9.14
CA ALA A 106 -10.68 -0.61 8.32
C ALA A 106 -11.88 -0.33 7.41
N PHE A 107 -12.37 -1.33 6.67
CA PHE A 107 -13.56 -1.20 5.83
C PHE A 107 -14.80 -0.82 6.65
N ALA A 108 -15.00 -1.44 7.81
CA ALA A 108 -16.12 -1.11 8.69
C ALA A 108 -16.05 0.34 9.20
N ALA A 109 -14.84 0.86 9.45
CA ALA A 109 -14.65 2.26 9.83
C ALA A 109 -14.93 3.21 8.66
N TRP A 110 -14.47 2.88 7.45
CA TRP A 110 -14.69 3.69 6.25
C TRP A 110 -16.17 3.77 5.88
N ASP A 111 -16.91 2.66 5.94
CA ASP A 111 -18.36 2.63 5.72
C ASP A 111 -19.11 3.58 6.68
N LYS A 112 -18.71 3.59 7.96
CA LYS A 112 -19.30 4.49 8.95
C LYS A 112 -19.01 5.96 8.63
N ALA A 113 -17.77 6.26 8.23
CA ALA A 113 -17.36 7.62 7.86
C ALA A 113 -18.12 8.13 6.63
N GLN A 114 -18.35 7.27 5.64
CA GLN A 114 -19.10 7.61 4.43
C GLN A 114 -20.58 7.87 4.69
N ARG A 115 -21.20 7.13 5.62
CA ARG A 115 -22.61 7.35 6.01
C ARG A 115 -22.82 8.60 6.86
N ALA A 116 -21.75 9.13 7.45
CA ALA A 116 -21.77 10.35 8.26
C ALA A 116 -21.54 11.63 7.42
N GLN A 117 -21.19 11.48 6.13
CA GLN A 117 -21.09 12.54 5.13
C GLN A 117 -22.37 12.62 4.31
#